data_AF-A0A256H926-F1
#
_entry.id   AF-A0A256H926-F1
#
_cell.length_a   1.000
_cell.length_b   1.000
_cell.length_c   1.000
_cell.angle_alpha   90.00
_cell.angle_beta   90.00
_cell.angle_gamma   90.00
#
_symmetry.space_group_name_H-M   'P 1'
#
loop_
_entity.id
_entity.type
_entity.pdbx_description
1 polymer ?
#
loop_
_entity_poly.entity_id
_entity_poly.type
_entity_poly.pdbx_seq_one_letter_code
_entity_poly.pdbx_strand_id
1 'polypeptide(L)'
;MKAALLLIVGFLGLVQTLAPRPVVRAWTKVVYRDAGDAEPREWAYVAARAEGAVLALVSMAGLYRLATAEADDSGPIQAPDEPTDE
;
A
#
# COMPACT_ATOMS: atom_id res chain seq x y z
N MET A 1 14.09 3.02 1.45
CA MET A 1 13.40 1.71 1.51
C MET A 1 11.94 1.80 1.96
N LYS A 2 11.61 2.58 3.00
CA LYS A 2 10.24 2.68 3.56
C LYS A 2 9.15 3.02 2.53
N ALA A 3 9.40 4.01 1.65
CA ALA A 3 8.47 4.37 0.58
C ALA A 3 8.17 3.20 -0.38
N ALA A 4 9.21 2.48 -0.84
CA ALA A 4 9.05 1.35 -1.74
C ALA A 4 8.23 0.22 -1.11
N LEU A 5 8.47 -0.08 0.18
CA LEU A 5 7.67 -1.06 0.92
C LEU A 5 6.19 -0.64 0.99
N LEU A 6 5.91 0.62 1.33
CA LEU A 6 4.54 1.13 1.39
C LEU A 6 3.87 1.11 0.01
N LEU A 7 4.59 1.45 -1.06
CA LEU A 7 4.07 1.35 -2.42
C LEU A 7 3.70 -0.08 -2.80
N ILE A 8 4.57 -1.05 -2.51
CA ILE A 8 4.32 -2.46 -2.80
C ILE A 8 3.09 -2.96 -2.03
N VAL A 9 3.02 -2.68 -0.72
CA VAL A 9 1.89 -3.08 0.13
C VAL A 9 0.61 -2.42 -0.34
N GLY A 10 0.63 -1.12 -0.65
CA GLY A 10 -0.52 -0.38 -1.14
C GLY A 10 -1.04 -0.91 -2.48
N PHE A 11 -0.12 -1.22 -3.39
CA PHE A 11 -0.46 -1.81 -4.69
C PHE A 11 -1.09 -3.20 -4.54
N LEU A 12 -0.49 -4.08 -3.73
CA LEU A 12 -1.05 -5.41 -3.45
C LEU A 12 -2.44 -5.32 -2.78
N GLY A 13 -2.60 -4.42 -1.81
CA GLY A 13 -3.88 -4.17 -1.16
C GLY A 13 -4.94 -3.68 -2.15
N LEU A 14 -4.58 -2.78 -3.06
CA LEU A 14 -5.49 -2.30 -4.11
C LEU A 14 -5.91 -3.44 -5.05
N VAL A 15 -4.96 -4.25 -5.53
CA VAL A 15 -5.25 -5.42 -6.38
C VAL A 15 -6.17 -6.40 -5.66
N GLN A 16 -5.92 -6.71 -4.39
CA GLN A 16 -6.76 -7.60 -3.59
C GLN A 16 -8.18 -7.04 -3.39
N THR A 17 -8.31 -5.72 -3.22
CA THR A 17 -9.61 -5.03 -3.08
C THR A 17 -10.45 -5.13 -4.36
N LEU A 18 -9.81 -4.94 -5.51
CA LEU A 18 -10.49 -4.91 -6.81
C LEU A 18 -10.77 -6.30 -7.36
N ALA A 19 -9.86 -7.24 -7.14
CA ALA A 19 -9.92 -8.59 -7.66
C ALA A 19 -9.75 -9.64 -6.54
N PRO A 20 -10.69 -9.72 -5.57
CA PRO A 20 -10.55 -10.64 -4.44
C PRO A 20 -10.65 -12.12 -4.87
N ARG A 21 -11.43 -12.41 -5.91
CA ARG A 21 -11.63 -13.78 -6.42
C ARG A 21 -10.34 -14.47 -6.90
N PRO A 22 -9.57 -13.89 -7.84
CA PRO A 22 -8.31 -14.51 -8.26
C PRO A 22 -7.28 -14.60 -7.13
N VAL A 23 -7.24 -13.61 -6.22
CA VAL A 23 -6.32 -13.63 -5.07
C VAL A 23 -6.65 -14.78 -4.13
N VAL A 24 -7.91 -14.91 -3.70
CA VAL A 24 -8.35 -16.02 -2.84
C VAL A 24 -8.07 -17.35 -3.51
N ARG A 25 -8.38 -17.51 -4.80
CA ARG A 25 -8.12 -18.76 -5.55
C ARG A 25 -6.63 -19.10 -5.61
N ALA A 26 -5.77 -18.12 -5.86
CA ALA A 26 -4.32 -18.33 -5.90
C ALA A 26 -3.80 -18.79 -4.53
N TRP A 27 -4.23 -18.14 -3.46
CA TRP A 27 -3.87 -18.52 -2.08
C TRP A 27 -4.40 -19.90 -1.70
N THR A 28 -5.64 -20.23 -2.08
CA THR A 28 -6.18 -21.58 -1.86
C THR A 28 -5.31 -22.65 -2.53
N LYS A 29 -4.85 -22.40 -3.76
CA LYS A 29 -3.95 -23.33 -4.48
C LYS A 29 -2.56 -23.47 -3.83
N VAL A 30 -2.06 -22.42 -3.21
CA VAL A 30 -0.76 -22.46 -2.51
C VAL A 30 -0.88 -23.18 -1.17
N VAL A 31 -1.96 -22.91 -0.42
CA VAL A 31 -2.14 -23.40 0.96
C VAL A 31 -2.67 -24.83 0.98
N TYR A 32 -3.58 -25.19 0.08
CA TYR A 32 -4.22 -26.50 0.05
C TYR A 32 -3.62 -27.39 -1.03
N ARG A 33 -3.21 -28.59 -0.63
CA ARG A 33 -2.65 -29.60 -1.54
C ARG A 33 -3.71 -30.13 -2.52
N ASP A 34 -4.96 -30.21 -2.08
CA ASP A 34 -6.14 -30.59 -2.88
C ASP A 34 -7.09 -29.40 -3.10
N ALA A 35 -6.55 -28.30 -3.62
CA ALA A 35 -7.31 -27.06 -3.86
C ALA A 35 -8.43 -27.18 -4.92
N GLY A 36 -8.50 -28.30 -5.65
CA GLY A 36 -9.52 -28.55 -6.67
C GLY A 36 -10.94 -28.67 -6.10
N ASP A 37 -11.06 -29.19 -4.88
CA ASP A 37 -12.34 -29.38 -4.19
C ASP A 37 -12.64 -28.27 -3.15
N ALA A 38 -11.71 -27.35 -2.96
CA ALA A 38 -11.84 -26.29 -1.96
C ALA A 38 -12.63 -25.09 -2.52
N GLU A 39 -13.91 -25.01 -2.17
CA GLU A 39 -14.79 -23.93 -2.60
C GLU A 39 -14.86 -22.81 -1.54
N PRO A 40 -14.34 -21.59 -1.82
CA PRO A 40 -14.36 -20.50 -0.85
C PRO A 40 -15.80 -20.03 -0.61
N ARG A 41 -16.19 -19.92 0.66
CA ARG A 41 -17.46 -19.31 1.06
C ARG A 41 -17.51 -17.85 0.58
N GLU A 42 -18.70 -17.35 0.22
CA GLU A 42 -18.89 -15.99 -0.32
C GLU A 42 -18.32 -14.88 0.59
N TRP A 43 -18.41 -15.06 1.91
CA TRP A 43 -17.85 -14.10 2.88
C TRP A 43 -16.33 -13.97 2.79
N ALA A 44 -15.62 -14.98 2.27
CA ALA A 44 -14.17 -14.93 2.12
C ALA A 44 -13.74 -13.85 1.11
N TYR A 45 -14.54 -13.62 0.06
CA TYR A 45 -14.27 -12.54 -0.89
C TYR A 45 -14.52 -11.16 -0.27
N VAL A 46 -15.51 -11.04 0.61
CA VAL A 46 -15.79 -9.81 1.36
C VAL A 46 -14.64 -9.52 2.34
N ALA A 47 -14.18 -10.54 3.06
CA ALA A 47 -13.04 -10.44 3.97
C ALA A 47 -11.75 -10.05 3.23
N ALA A 48 -11.44 -10.72 2.11
CA ALA A 48 -10.28 -10.39 1.29
C ALA A 48 -10.35 -8.96 0.73
N ARG A 49 -11.54 -8.50 0.31
CA ARG A 49 -11.73 -7.12 -0.13
C ARG A 49 -11.50 -6.12 1.01
N ALA A 50 -11.99 -6.42 2.22
CA ALA A 50 -11.77 -5.57 3.38
C ALA A 50 -10.29 -5.51 3.79
N GLU A 51 -9.61 -6.65 3.80
CA GLU A 51 -8.16 -6.74 4.06
C GLU A 51 -7.37 -5.88 3.05
N GLY A 52 -7.64 -6.05 1.76
CA GLY A 52 -7.00 -5.28 0.71
C GLY A 52 -7.23 -3.77 0.89
N ALA A 53 -8.45 -3.37 1.25
CA ALA A 53 -8.79 -1.97 1.44
C ALA A 53 -8.03 -1.37 2.63
N VAL A 54 -7.91 -2.13 3.73
CA VAL A 54 -7.10 -1.72 4.89
C VAL A 54 -5.64 -1.55 4.50
N LEU A 55 -5.05 -2.51 3.78
CA LEU A 55 -3.65 -2.43 3.33
C LEU A 55 -3.42 -1.22 2.42
N ALA A 56 -4.33 -0.95 1.49
CA ALA A 56 -4.26 0.20 0.60
C ALA A 56 -4.34 1.53 1.37
N LEU A 57 -5.29 1.66 2.29
CA LEU A 57 -5.50 2.88 3.08
C LEU A 57 -4.33 3.16 4.03
N VAL A 58 -3.84 2.14 4.74
CA VAL A 58 -2.68 2.27 5.65
C VAL A 58 -1.43 2.67 4.87
N SER A 59 -1.21 2.07 3.70
CA SER A 59 -0.07 2.40 2.85
C SER A 59 -0.17 3.82 2.30
N MET A 60 -1.35 4.25 1.87
CA MET A 60 -1.60 5.61 1.40
C MET A 60 -1.33 6.64 2.51
N ALA A 61 -1.86 6.41 3.71
CA ALA A 61 -1.62 7.28 4.86
C ALA A 61 -0.13 7.32 5.24
N GLY A 62 0.55 6.18 5.18
CA GLY A 62 1.99 6.08 5.42
C GLY A 62 2.82 6.85 4.41
N LEU A 63 2.49 6.74 3.12
CA LEU A 63 3.16 7.48 2.03
C LEU A 63 2.93 8.98 2.16
N TYR A 64 1.70 9.40 2.45
CA TYR A 64 1.37 10.80 2.67
C TYR A 64 2.22 11.38 3.81
N ARG A 65 2.26 10.71 4.96
CA ARG A 65 3.08 11.19 6.10
C ARG A 65 4.57 11.20 5.81
N LEU A 66 5.06 10.23 5.04
CA LEU A 66 6.46 10.19 4.65
C LEU A 66 6.82 11.39 3.75
N ALA A 67 5.96 11.70 2.78
CA ALA A 67 6.15 12.82 1.87
C ALA A 67 6.08 14.18 2.59
N THR A 68 5.16 14.34 3.55
CA THR A 68 5.05 15.60 4.31
C THR A 68 6.23 15.82 5.27
N ALA A 69 6.74 14.75 5.89
CA ALA A 69 7.90 14.86 6.78
C ALA A 69 9.17 15.29 6.04
N GLU A 70 9.37 14.79 4.81
CA GLU A 70 10.52 15.17 3.97
C GLU A 70 10.44 16.64 3.51
N ALA A 71 9.22 17.15 3.27
CA ALA A 71 9.00 18.55 2.95
C ALA A 71 9.32 19.47 4.14
N ASP A 72 8.96 19.07 5.37
CA ASP A 72 9.26 19.83 6.59
C ASP A 72 10.78 19.87 6.89
N ASP A 73 11.49 18.77 6.67
CA ASP A 73 12.96 18.68 6.88
C ASP A 73 13.78 19.47 5.84
N SER A 74 13.20 19.80 4.69
CA SER A 74 13.91 20.49 3.60
C SER A 74 14.25 21.96 3.90
N GLY A 75 13.73 22.53 4.99
CA GLY A 75 14.05 23.88 5.49
C GLY A 75 13.65 25.03 4.54
N PRO A 76 13.62 26.29 5.02
CA PRO A 76 13.40 27.44 4.13
C PRO A 76 14.49 27.48 3.05
N ILE A 77 14.10 27.69 1.79
CA ILE A 77 15.06 28.00 0.72
C ILE A 77 15.88 29.20 1.20
N GLN A 78 17.18 28.98 1.45
CA GLN A 78 18.09 30.05 1.82
C GLN A 78 18.12 31.03 0.64
N ALA A 79 17.58 32.23 0.85
CA ALA A 79 17.63 33.28 -0.15
C ALA A 79 19.10 33.48 -0.54
N PRO A 80 19.43 33.68 -1.83
CA PRO A 80 20.79 34.02 -2.23
C PRO A 80 21.28 35.17 -1.36
N ASP A 81 22.48 35.04 -0.79
CA ASP A 81 23.10 36.08 0.03
C ASP A 81 22.96 37.42 -0.70
N GLU A 82 22.19 38.34 -0.12
CA GLU A 82 22.08 39.70 -0.63
C GLU A 82 23.50 40.28 -0.65
N PRO A 83 24.02 40.74 -1.80
CA PRO A 83 25.30 41.41 -1.82
C PRO A 83 25.18 42.63 -0.91
N THR A 84 25.96 42.61 0.17
CA THR A 84 26.12 43.76 1.04
C THR A 84 26.97 44.75 0.27
N ASP A 85 26.30 45.71 -0.36
CA ASP A 85 26.96 46.85 -0.99
C ASP A 85 27.60 47.70 0.14
N GLU A 86 28.93 47.59 0.30
CA GLU A 86 29.76 48.53 1.07
C GLU A 86 30.26 49.69 0.20
#